data_AF-A0A2N0B2I8-F1
#
_entry.id   AF-A0A2N0B2I8-F1
#
_cell.length_a   1.000
_cell.length_b   1.000
_cell.length_c   1.000
_cell.angle_alpha   90.00
_cell.angle_beta   90.00
_cell.angle_gamma   90.00
#
_symmetry.space_group_name_H-M   'P 1'
#
loop_
_entity.id
_entity.type
_entity.pdbx_description
1 polymer ?
#
loop_
_entity_poly.entity_id
_entity_poly.type
_entity_poly.pdbx_seq_one_letter_code
_entity_poly.pdbx_strand_id
1 'polypeptide(L)' 'YMVDIKFKKKFPEPVTMEEMKKHKQLKNMVLLQKGSRLSIQPVSPAEFQYILGLAGVKL' A
#
# COMPACT_ATOMS: atom_id res chain seq x y z
N TYR A 1 20.51 -8.70 -1.68
CA TYR A 1 19.66 -9.86 -1.99
C TYR A 1 18.56 -9.43 -2.94
N MET A 2 18.18 -10.31 -3.87
CA MET A 2 17.10 -10.10 -4.84
C MET A 2 16.08 -11.23 -4.67
N VAL A 3 14.81 -10.95 -4.95
CA VAL A 3 13.72 -11.94 -4.87
C VAL A 3 12.94 -11.95 -6.18
N ASP A 4 12.49 -13.12 -6.59
CA ASP A 4 11.60 -13.27 -7.75
C ASP A 4 10.15 -13.02 -7.33
N ILE A 5 9.43 -12.25 -8.15
CA ILE A 5 8.02 -11.95 -7.95
C ILE A 5 7.21 -12.33 -9.19
N LYS A 6 5.94 -12.69 -8.99
CA LYS A 6 5.00 -12.99 -10.07
C LYS A 6 3.82 -12.04 -10.01
N PHE A 7 3.34 -11.64 -11.18
CA PHE A 7 2.10 -10.89 -11.30
C PHE A 7 0.93 -11.66 -10.67
N LYS A 8 0.22 -11.03 -9.73
CA LYS A 8 -1.00 -11.59 -9.11
C LYS A 8 -2.27 -10.93 -9.67
N LYS A 9 -2.37 -9.61 -9.61
CA LYS A 9 -3.56 -8.85 -10.02
C LYS A 9 -3.21 -7.39 -10.28
N LYS A 10 -3.99 -6.73 -11.15
CA LYS A 10 -3.95 -5.29 -11.42
C LYS A 10 -5.16 -4.61 -10.78
N PHE A 11 -4.98 -3.41 -10.23
CA PHE A 11 -6.10 -2.59 -9.78
C PHE A 11 -6.75 -1.86 -10.97
N PRO A 12 -8.09 -1.76 -11.01
CA PRO A 12 -8.77 -1.00 -12.06
C PRO A 12 -8.30 0.45 -12.12
N GLU A 13 -8.18 1.08 -10.95
CA GLU A 13 -7.64 2.43 -10.77
C GLU A 13 -6.51 2.42 -9.73
N PRO A 14 -5.49 3.26 -9.88
CA PRO A 14 -4.39 3.35 -8.92
C PRO A 14 -4.85 4.02 -7.62
N VAL A 15 -4.51 3.41 -6.48
CA VAL A 15 -4.63 4.06 -5.18
C VAL A 15 -3.46 5.04 -5.02
N THR A 16 -3.72 6.33 -5.17
CA THR A 16 -2.68 7.36 -5.15
C THR A 16 -2.22 7.69 -3.72
N MET A 17 -1.00 8.19 -3.59
CA MET A 17 -0.47 8.67 -2.30
C MET A 17 -1.32 9.80 -1.69
N GLU A 18 -1.89 10.66 -2.53
CA GLU A 18 -2.79 11.72 -2.07
C GLU A 18 -4.07 11.16 -1.46
N GLU A 19 -4.64 10.14 -2.10
CA GLU A 19 -5.82 9.45 -1.58
C GLU A 19 -5.47 8.74 -0.26
N MET A 20 -4.38 7.99 -0.22
CA MET A 20 -3.93 7.27 1.00
C MET A 20 -3.77 8.21 2.20
N LYS A 21 -3.26 9.43 2.01
CA LYS A 21 -3.07 10.43 3.07
C LYS A 21 -4.38 10.94 3.69
N LYS A 22 -5.52 10.79 3.02
CA LYS A 22 -6.84 11.18 3.55
C LYS A 22 -7.36 10.17 4.59
N HIS A 23 -6.81 8.97 4.64
CA HIS A 23 -7.31 7.87 5.47
C HIS A 23 -6.49 7.69 6.74
N LYS A 24 -7.11 7.94 7.90
CA LYS A 24 -6.47 7.81 9.23
C LYS A 24 -6.00 6.37 9.53
N GLN A 25 -6.60 5.39 8.88
CA GLN A 25 -6.27 3.97 8.98
C GLN A 25 -4.86 3.67 8.45
N LEU A 26 -4.32 4.52 7.56
CA LEU A 26 -2.99 4.39 6.99
C LEU A 26 -1.95 5.30 7.67
N LYS A 27 -2.30 6.00 8.76
CA LYS A 27 -1.45 7.01 9.39
C LYS A 27 -0.07 6.50 9.83
N ASN A 28 0.03 5.21 10.15
CA ASN A 28 1.24 4.58 10.65
C ASN A 28 2.07 3.91 9.53
N MET A 29 1.54 3.89 8.30
CA MET A 29 2.16 3.20 7.19
C MET A 29 3.50 3.86 6.86
N VAL A 30 4.56 3.05 6.80
CA VAL A 30 5.94 3.50 6.56
C VAL A 30 6.06 4.37 5.30
N LEU A 31 5.23 4.07 4.29
CA LEU A 31 5.23 4.77 3.01
C LEU A 31 4.80 6.24 3.15
N LEU A 32 3.91 6.54 4.10
CA LEU A 32 3.36 7.89 4.31
C LEU A 32 4.20 8.72 5.29
N GLN A 33 5.19 8.11 5.95
CA GLN A 33 6.06 8.81 6.90
C GLN A 33 6.96 9.81 6.17
N LYS A 34 7.07 11.02 6.74
CA LYS A 34 7.93 12.08 6.16
C LYS A 34 9.38 11.61 6.13
N GLY A 35 10.03 11.76 4.97
CA GLY A 35 11.44 11.42 4.80
C GLY A 35 11.73 9.93 4.60
N SER A 36 10.72 9.07 4.51
CA SER A 36 10.91 7.65 4.19
C SER A 36 11.53 7.49 2.81
N ARG A 37 12.71 6.87 2.74
CA ARG A 37 13.44 6.53 1.50
C ARG A 37 13.58 5.02 1.29
N LEU A 38 12.84 4.22 2.06
CA LEU A 38 12.86 2.78 1.96
C LEU A 38 12.13 2.33 0.69
N SER A 39 12.80 1.57 -0.16
CA SER A 39 12.19 0.97 -1.37
C SER A 39 11.44 -0.33 -1.07
N ILE A 40 11.76 -0.98 0.06
CA ILE A 40 11.07 -2.17 0.57
C ILE A 40 10.64 -1.86 1.99
N GLN A 41 9.36 -2.04 2.27
CA GLN A 41 8.75 -1.62 3.53
C GLN A 41 7.78 -2.69 4.05
N PRO A 42 7.70 -2.87 5.37
CA PRO A 42 6.67 -3.72 5.95
C PRO A 42 5.30 -3.07 5.79
N VAL A 43 4.27 -3.88 5.56
CA VAL A 43 2.87 -3.47 5.52
C VAL A 43 2.10 -4.38 6.47
N SER A 44 1.34 -3.80 7.40
CA SER A 44 0.52 -4.60 8.32
C SER A 44 -0.67 -5.23 7.58
N PRO A 45 -1.22 -6.35 8.07
CA PRO A 45 -2.42 -6.94 7.48
C PRO A 45 -3.60 -5.97 7.40
N ALA A 46 -3.77 -5.10 8.41
CA ALA A 46 -4.83 -4.10 8.44
C ALA A 46 -4.67 -3.04 7.34
N GLU A 47 -3.46 -2.50 7.17
CA GLU A 47 -3.16 -1.55 6.08
C GLU A 47 -3.34 -2.19 4.71
N PHE A 48 -2.87 -3.42 4.53
CA PHE A 48 -3.00 -4.15 3.28
C PHE A 48 -4.47 -4.35 2.89
N GLN A 49 -5.29 -4.83 3.82
CA GLN A 49 -6.73 -5.01 3.59
C GLN A 49 -7.44 -3.68 3.33
N TYR A 50 -7.03 -2.61 4.01
CA TYR A 50 -7.61 -1.29 3.79
C TYR A 50 -7.32 -0.76 2.38
N ILE A 51 -6.07 -0.88 1.91
CA ILE A 51 -5.67 -0.48 0.54
C ILE A 51 -6.42 -1.30 -0.51
N LEU A 52 -6.59 -2.60 -0.28
CA LEU A 52 -7.40 -3.46 -1.15
C LEU A 52 -8.86 -3.01 -1.21
N GLY A 53 -9.43 -2.60 -0.07
CA GLY A 53 -10.75 -1.98 -0.01
C GLY A 53 -10.86 -0.70 -0.83
N LEU A 54 -9.87 0.20 -0.71
CA LEU A 54 -9.81 1.44 -1.53
C LEU A 54 -9.71 1.13 -3.03
N ALA A 55 -8.95 0.09 -3.39
CA ALA A 55 -8.80 -0.36 -4.77
C ALA A 55 -10.05 -1.10 -5.31
N GLY A 56 -11.05 -1.39 -4.47
CA GLY A 56 -12.22 -2.19 -4.85
C GLY A 56 -11.87 -3.65 -5.20
N VAL A 57 -10.76 -4.17 -4.66
CA VAL A 57 -10.20 -5.46 -5.06
C VAL A 57 -10.12 -6.40 -3.86
N LYS A 58 -10.47 -7.67 -4.06
CA LYS A 58 -10.17 -8.78 -3.12
C LYS A 58 -9.03 -9.65 -3.68
N LEU A 59 -8.18 -10.15 -2.78
CA LEU A 59 -6.97 -10.94 -3.04
C LEU A 59 -6.89 -12.20 -2.18
#